data_AF-A0A373NZP5-F1
#
_entry.id   AF-A0A373NZP5-F1
#
_cell.length_a   1.000
_cell.length_b   1.000
_cell.length_c   1.000
_cell.angle_alpha   90.00
_cell.angle_beta   90.00
_cell.angle_gamma   90.00
#
_symmetry.space_group_name_H-M   'P 1'
#
loop_
_entity.id
_entity.type
_entity.pdbx_description
1 polymer ?
#
loop_
_entity_poly.entity_id
_entity_poly.type
_entity_poly.pdbx_seq_one_letter_code
_entity_poly.pdbx_strand_id
1 'polypeptide(L)'
;MKAKTEIQHIYLVGAKSLGAYGGYETFVYKLTEHHQNKENIKYHVACKANGDGCMDETKFDGVTKINDHEFELHNAHCFKIDVPQIGPAQAIYYDVAALKACCDHIKKNHIPHPIVYIMACRIGPFAGHFYHEIHKLGGTVYLNPDGECEIIWTTREKPDFMRVYAA
;
A
#
# COMPACT_ATOMS: atom_id res chain seq x y z
N MET A 1 11.57 -17.42 27.92
CA MET A 1 10.86 -17.44 26.63
C MET A 1 10.66 -15.99 26.21
N LYS A 2 11.27 -15.53 25.11
CA LYS A 2 10.96 -14.20 24.56
C LYS A 2 9.49 -14.24 24.14
N ALA A 3 8.68 -13.30 24.62
CA ALA A 3 7.33 -13.11 24.11
C ALA A 3 7.43 -13.00 22.59
N LYS A 4 6.62 -13.77 21.86
CA LYS A 4 6.53 -13.66 20.41
C LYS A 4 5.97 -12.26 20.14
N THR A 5 6.84 -11.31 19.82
CA THR A 5 6.42 -9.96 19.44
C THR A 5 5.55 -10.10 18.21
N GLU A 6 4.27 -9.76 18.34
CA GLU A 6 3.40 -9.70 17.18
C GLU A 6 3.93 -8.64 16.21
N ILE A 7 4.06 -9.03 14.95
CA ILE A 7 4.58 -8.17 13.89
C ILE A 7 3.42 -7.30 13.42
N GLN A 8 3.60 -5.98 13.44
CA GLN A 8 2.63 -5.06 12.85
C GLN A 8 2.81 -5.07 11.33
N HIS A 9 1.80 -5.55 10.62
CA HIS A 9 1.77 -5.52 9.16
C HIS A 9 1.21 -4.19 8.66
N ILE A 10 1.94 -3.52 7.76
CA ILE A 10 1.58 -2.23 7.18
C ILE A 10 1.63 -2.32 5.66
N TYR A 11 0.51 -2.03 5.01
CA TYR A 11 0.36 -2.05 3.55
C TYR A 11 0.44 -0.63 3.00
N LEU A 12 1.29 -0.42 2.00
CA LEU A 12 1.54 0.87 1.39
C LEU A 12 1.04 0.84 -0.06
N VAL A 13 0.02 1.66 -0.35
CA VAL A 13 -0.66 1.71 -1.65
C VAL A 13 -0.62 3.13 -2.21
N GLY A 14 -0.35 3.26 -3.52
CA GLY A 14 -0.43 4.54 -4.25
C GLY A 14 0.89 5.02 -4.85
N ALA A 15 2.04 4.55 -4.35
CA ALA A 15 3.37 4.98 -4.79
C ALA A 15 3.82 4.41 -6.14
N LYS A 16 3.27 3.28 -6.62
CA LYS A 16 3.62 2.59 -7.89
C LYS A 16 5.04 2.00 -7.96
N SER A 17 6.03 2.56 -7.28
CA SER A 17 7.39 2.01 -7.22
C SER A 17 8.11 2.49 -5.97
N LEU A 18 9.35 2.01 -5.80
CA LEU A 18 10.30 2.52 -4.83
C LEU A 18 11.33 3.35 -5.59
N GLY A 19 11.60 4.57 -5.14
CA GLY A 19 12.74 5.37 -5.61
C GLY A 19 12.67 5.96 -7.03
N ALA A 20 11.59 5.76 -7.80
CA ALA A 20 11.38 6.58 -9.00
C ALA A 20 11.12 8.04 -8.61
N TYR A 21 11.50 9.01 -9.47
CA TYR A 21 11.36 10.46 -9.20
C TYR A 21 9.89 10.85 -8.96
N GLY A 22 9.46 10.81 -7.70
CA GLY A 22 8.13 11.14 -7.22
C GLY A 22 8.09 11.23 -5.69
N GLY A 23 7.16 12.04 -5.16
CA GLY A 23 7.09 12.35 -3.73
C GLY A 23 6.75 11.12 -2.88
N TYR A 24 5.77 10.31 -3.32
CA TYR A 24 5.34 9.12 -2.60
C TYR A 24 6.35 7.97 -2.71
N GLU A 25 6.95 7.78 -3.88
CA GLU A 25 8.00 6.80 -4.14
C GLU A 25 9.21 7.02 -3.22
N THR A 26 9.64 8.28 -3.08
CA THR A 26 10.74 8.67 -2.19
C THR A 26 10.36 8.50 -0.72
N PHE A 27 9.14 8.89 -0.34
CA PHE A 27 8.64 8.73 1.01
C PHE A 27 8.62 7.25 1.42
N VAL A 28 8.06 6.36 0.60
CA VAL A 28 8.02 4.93 0.89
C VAL A 28 9.42 4.34 0.97
N TYR A 29 10.30 4.69 0.03
CA TYR A 29 11.68 4.22 0.04
C TYR A 29 12.39 4.58 1.34
N LYS A 30 12.30 5.85 1.77
CA LYS A 30 12.92 6.31 3.03
C LYS A 30 12.26 5.72 4.26
N LEU A 31 10.93 5.57 4.25
CA LEU A 31 10.19 4.94 5.34
C LEU A 31 10.65 3.49 5.56
N THR A 32 10.78 2.70 4.50
CA THR A 32 11.23 1.30 4.60
C THR A 32 12.72 1.22 4.93
N GLU A 33 13.57 2.08 4.33
CA GLU A 33 15.01 2.17 4.62
C GLU A 33 15.27 2.46 6.11
N HIS A 34 14.57 3.44 6.69
CA HIS A 34 14.73 3.80 8.09
C HIS A 34 14.24 2.70 9.06
N HIS A 35 13.31 1.86 8.62
CA HIS A 35 12.72 0.79 9.42
C HIS A 35 13.23 -0.60 9.09
N GLN A 36 14.25 -0.73 8.23
CA GLN A 36 14.73 -2.02 7.74
C GLN A 36 15.16 -3.00 8.83
N ASN A 37 15.65 -2.49 9.96
CA ASN A 37 16.11 -3.28 11.11
C ASN A 37 15.04 -3.44 12.22
N LYS A 38 13.81 -2.96 12.02
CA LYS A 38 12.72 -3.12 12.99
C LYS A 38 12.05 -4.47 12.81
N GLU A 39 12.33 -5.41 13.72
CA GLU A 39 11.80 -6.78 13.66
C GLU A 39 10.29 -6.87 13.96
N ASN A 40 9.70 -5.84 14.58
CA ASN A 40 8.28 -5.81 14.95
C ASN A 40 7.37 -5.15 13.90
N ILE A 41 7.90 -4.77 12.74
CA ILE A 41 7.14 -4.13 11.65
C ILE A 41 7.45 -4.86 10.35
N LYS A 42 6.41 -5.19 9.57
CA LYS A 42 6.57 -5.69 8.20
C LYS A 42 5.78 -4.82 7.24
N TYR A 43 6.51 -4.23 6.29
CA TYR A 43 5.90 -3.45 5.21
C TYR A 43 5.54 -4.35 4.04
N HIS A 44 4.38 -4.08 3.43
CA HIS A 44 3.92 -4.67 2.19
C HIS A 44 3.66 -3.53 1.18
N VAL A 45 4.52 -3.38 0.18
CA VAL A 45 4.47 -2.27 -0.77
C VAL A 45 3.86 -2.76 -2.09
N ALA A 46 2.75 -2.14 -2.49
CA ALA A 46 2.20 -2.34 -3.82
C ALA A 46 3.05 -1.56 -4.84
N CYS A 47 3.49 -2.26 -5.88
CA CYS A 47 4.27 -1.74 -6.99
C CYS A 47 3.56 -2.02 -8.32
N LYS A 48 3.80 -1.21 -9.34
CA LYS A 48 3.30 -1.40 -10.71
C LYS A 48 4.28 -2.29 -11.47
N ALA A 49 3.79 -3.36 -12.10
CA ALA A 49 4.64 -4.32 -12.79
C ALA A 49 5.16 -3.83 -14.16
N ASN A 50 4.37 -2.99 -14.84
CA ASN A 50 4.56 -2.67 -16.25
C ASN A 50 4.16 -1.24 -16.61
N GLY A 51 4.62 -0.76 -17.77
CA GLY A 51 4.36 0.58 -18.29
C GLY A 51 5.01 1.69 -17.47
N ASP A 52 4.55 2.93 -17.65
CA ASP A 52 5.22 4.09 -17.07
C ASP A 52 5.21 4.07 -15.53
N GLY A 53 6.37 4.36 -14.95
CA GLY A 53 6.58 4.36 -13.50
C GLY A 53 6.51 2.96 -12.86
N CYS A 54 6.73 1.89 -13.64
CA CYS A 54 6.83 0.55 -13.09
C CYS A 54 8.04 0.40 -12.18
N MET A 55 7.92 -0.54 -11.24
CA MET A 55 9.03 -0.93 -10.37
C MET A 55 10.10 -1.66 -11.18
N ASP A 56 11.33 -1.23 -10.99
CA ASP A 56 12.53 -1.87 -11.53
C ASP A 56 13.46 -2.20 -10.38
N GLU A 57 13.30 -3.41 -9.83
CA GLU A 57 14.07 -3.86 -8.68
C GLU A 57 15.57 -4.02 -8.97
N THR A 58 15.99 -4.07 -10.24
CA THR A 58 17.40 -4.23 -10.62
C THR A 58 18.26 -2.99 -10.34
N LYS A 59 17.61 -1.85 -10.08
CA LYS A 59 18.26 -0.57 -9.77
C LYS A 59 18.65 -0.41 -8.30
N PHE A 60 18.34 -1.38 -7.46
CA PHE A 60 18.55 -1.31 -6.02
C PHE A 60 19.48 -2.42 -5.54
N ASP A 61 20.44 -2.05 -4.70
CA ASP A 61 21.24 -3.01 -3.97
C ASP A 61 20.43 -3.65 -2.83
N GLY A 62 20.76 -4.89 -2.46
CA GLY A 62 20.11 -5.59 -1.35
C GLY A 62 18.72 -6.13 -1.64
N VAL A 63 18.28 -6.14 -2.91
CA VAL A 63 17.04 -6.79 -3.33
C VAL A 63 17.19 -8.31 -3.22
N THR A 64 16.21 -8.95 -2.60
CA THR A 64 16.04 -10.40 -2.62
C THR A 64 14.82 -10.75 -3.48
N LYS A 65 15.03 -11.23 -4.69
CA LYS A 65 13.94 -11.64 -5.58
C LYS A 65 13.27 -12.92 -5.05
N ILE A 66 11.94 -12.89 -4.90
CA ILE A 66 11.15 -14.06 -4.51
C ILE A 66 10.63 -14.76 -5.77
N ASN A 67 10.00 -13.99 -6.67
CA ASN A 67 9.53 -14.44 -7.97
C ASN A 67 9.44 -13.24 -8.93
N ASP A 68 8.82 -13.40 -10.11
CA ASP A 68 8.73 -12.31 -11.09
C ASP A 68 7.84 -11.15 -10.65
N HIS A 69 6.94 -11.36 -9.70
CA HIS A 69 6.03 -10.35 -9.16
C HIS A 69 6.34 -9.92 -7.73
N GLU A 70 7.22 -10.62 -7.02
CA GLU A 70 7.50 -10.37 -5.61
C GLU A 70 8.99 -10.33 -5.31
N PHE A 71 9.39 -9.40 -4.45
CA PHE A 71 10.76 -9.27 -3.95
C PHE A 71 10.77 -8.64 -2.56
N GLU A 72 11.88 -8.76 -1.85
CA GLU A 72 12.13 -8.01 -0.62
C GLU A 72 13.20 -6.94 -0.82
N LEU A 73 12.97 -5.77 -0.23
CA LEU A 73 13.94 -4.67 -0.13
C LEU A 73 13.72 -3.96 1.22
N HIS A 74 14.78 -3.70 1.98
CA HIS A 74 14.69 -3.09 3.32
C HIS A 74 13.74 -3.83 4.28
N ASN A 75 13.72 -5.17 4.25
CA ASN A 75 12.75 -6.01 4.96
C ASN A 75 11.27 -5.76 4.56
N ALA A 76 11.00 -4.92 3.56
CA ALA A 76 9.67 -4.72 3.01
C ALA A 76 9.39 -5.75 1.90
N HIS A 77 8.23 -6.40 1.99
CA HIS A 77 7.71 -7.25 0.93
C HIS A 77 7.09 -6.37 -0.16
N CYS A 78 7.61 -6.43 -1.37
CA CYS A 78 7.11 -5.66 -2.49
C CYS A 78 6.42 -6.59 -3.48
N PHE A 79 5.20 -6.26 -3.89
CA PHE A 79 4.41 -7.07 -4.83
C PHE A 79 3.95 -6.22 -6.01
N LYS A 80 4.11 -6.77 -7.22
CA LYS A 80 3.90 -6.08 -8.49
C LYS A 80 2.53 -6.40 -9.08
N ILE A 81 1.78 -5.35 -9.42
CA ILE A 81 0.45 -5.39 -10.02
C ILE A 81 0.56 -5.10 -11.51
N ASP A 82 0.08 -6.03 -12.34
CA ASP A 82 -0.08 -5.80 -13.77
C ASP A 82 -1.22 -4.83 -14.06
N VAL A 83 -0.93 -3.83 -14.89
CA VAL A 83 -1.88 -2.80 -15.27
C VAL A 83 -2.14 -2.87 -16.78
N PRO A 84 -3.40 -3.03 -17.22
CA PRO A 84 -3.74 -3.06 -18.64
C PRO A 84 -3.56 -1.68 -19.28
N GLN A 85 -3.36 -1.62 -20.61
CA GLN A 85 -3.18 -0.37 -21.35
C GLN A 85 -4.53 0.32 -21.66
N ILE A 86 -5.17 0.84 -20.62
CA ILE A 86 -6.50 1.49 -20.67
C ILE A 86 -6.43 3.03 -20.58
N GLY A 87 -5.27 3.61 -20.93
CA GLY A 87 -5.06 5.05 -20.91
C GLY A 87 -5.15 5.66 -19.50
N PRO A 88 -5.76 6.84 -19.31
CA PRO A 88 -5.80 7.53 -18.02
C PRO A 88 -6.38 6.70 -16.86
N ALA A 89 -7.26 5.73 -17.15
CA ALA A 89 -7.87 4.86 -16.15
C ALA A 89 -6.86 3.90 -15.47
N GLN A 90 -5.64 3.78 -16.00
CA GLN A 90 -4.58 2.95 -15.42
C GLN A 90 -4.28 3.29 -13.96
N ALA A 91 -4.29 4.57 -13.60
CA ALA A 91 -3.97 4.99 -12.25
C ALA A 91 -5.05 4.54 -11.24
N ILE A 92 -6.32 4.61 -11.64
CA ILE A 92 -7.46 4.14 -10.85
C ILE A 92 -7.42 2.62 -10.74
N TYR A 93 -7.23 1.92 -11.87
CA TYR A 93 -7.14 0.47 -11.90
C TYR A 93 -6.04 -0.04 -10.99
N TYR A 94 -4.85 0.56 -11.07
CA TYR A 94 -3.71 0.19 -10.25
C TYR A 94 -4.04 0.22 -8.76
N ASP A 95 -4.60 1.33 -8.26
CA ASP A 95 -4.90 1.47 -6.84
C ASP A 95 -6.02 0.51 -6.38
N VAL A 96 -7.05 0.29 -7.22
CA VAL A 96 -8.11 -0.70 -6.95
C VAL A 96 -7.55 -2.11 -6.89
N ALA A 97 -6.72 -2.50 -7.86
CA ALA A 97 -6.11 -3.82 -7.91
C ALA A 97 -5.11 -4.04 -6.75
N ALA A 98 -4.35 -3.01 -6.38
CA ALA A 98 -3.46 -3.04 -5.23
C ALA A 98 -4.22 -3.22 -3.92
N LEU A 99 -5.31 -2.47 -3.69
CA LEU A 99 -6.14 -2.62 -2.49
C LEU A 99 -6.80 -3.99 -2.40
N LYS A 100 -7.29 -4.51 -3.53
CA LYS A 100 -7.81 -5.87 -3.60
C LYS A 100 -6.74 -6.89 -3.21
N ALA A 101 -5.53 -6.78 -3.77
CA ALA A 101 -4.41 -7.67 -3.44
C ALA A 101 -4.04 -7.58 -1.95
N CYS A 102 -4.05 -6.39 -1.35
CA CYS A 102 -3.87 -6.20 0.09
C CYS A 102 -4.95 -6.96 0.89
N CYS A 103 -6.23 -6.78 0.56
CA CYS A 103 -7.33 -7.46 1.24
C CYS A 103 -7.25 -8.98 1.12
N ASP A 104 -6.93 -9.48 -0.08
CA ASP A 104 -6.75 -10.91 -0.33
C ASP A 104 -5.57 -11.48 0.47
N HIS A 105 -4.45 -10.75 0.53
CA HIS A 105 -3.28 -11.15 1.32
C HIS A 105 -3.59 -11.15 2.84
N ILE A 106 -4.26 -10.12 3.35
CA ILE A 106 -4.69 -10.03 4.76
C ILE A 106 -5.57 -11.23 5.12
N LYS A 107 -6.59 -11.51 4.31
CA LYS A 107 -7.53 -12.63 4.52
C LYS A 107 -6.81 -13.97 4.50
N LYS A 108 -6.03 -14.23 3.46
CA LYS A 108 -5.34 -15.51 3.25
C LYS A 108 -4.39 -15.83 4.40
N ASN A 109 -3.68 -14.83 4.89
CA ASN A 109 -2.68 -14.99 5.94
C ASN A 109 -3.21 -14.73 7.36
N HIS A 110 -4.51 -14.43 7.51
CA HIS A 110 -5.15 -14.13 8.79
C HIS A 110 -4.40 -13.06 9.60
N ILE A 111 -4.00 -11.98 8.92
CA ILE A 111 -3.16 -10.95 9.54
C ILE A 111 -4.00 -10.14 10.53
N PRO A 112 -3.63 -10.13 11.83
CA PRO A 112 -4.37 -9.37 12.83
C PRO A 112 -4.04 -7.87 12.70
N HIS A 113 -5.05 -7.04 12.96
CA HIS A 113 -4.92 -5.57 13.04
C HIS A 113 -4.09 -4.92 11.91
N PRO A 114 -4.33 -5.24 10.63
CA PRO A 114 -3.52 -4.70 9.54
C PRO A 114 -3.71 -3.19 9.40
N ILE A 115 -2.63 -2.46 9.10
CA ILE A 115 -2.70 -1.04 8.75
C ILE A 115 -2.60 -0.92 7.24
N VAL A 116 -3.57 -0.29 6.59
CA VAL A 116 -3.53 0.01 5.15
C VAL A 116 -3.40 1.52 4.99
N TYR A 117 -2.26 1.95 4.42
CA TYR A 117 -1.93 3.34 4.25
C TYR A 117 -1.91 3.70 2.76
N ILE A 118 -2.86 4.56 2.37
CA ILE A 118 -3.17 4.94 1.00
C ILE A 118 -2.66 6.35 0.77
N MET A 119 -1.71 6.50 -0.15
CA MET A 119 -1.02 7.77 -0.43
C MET A 119 -1.63 8.57 -1.59
N ALA A 120 -2.58 8.02 -2.33
CA ALA A 120 -3.24 8.75 -3.42
C ALA A 120 -4.73 8.38 -3.46
N CYS A 121 -5.62 9.37 -3.59
CA CYS A 121 -7.06 9.16 -3.50
C CYS A 121 -7.76 8.90 -4.86
N ARG A 122 -7.05 8.34 -5.83
CA ARG A 122 -7.57 8.16 -7.20
C ARG A 122 -8.72 7.15 -7.33
N ILE A 123 -9.00 6.39 -6.27
CA ILE A 123 -10.02 5.34 -6.27
C ILE A 123 -11.44 5.88 -6.08
N GLY A 124 -11.62 7.15 -5.70
CA GLY A 124 -12.90 7.86 -5.57
C GLY A 124 -14.10 6.97 -5.21
N PRO A 125 -14.95 6.58 -6.17
CA PRO A 125 -16.16 5.78 -5.93
C PRO A 125 -15.92 4.40 -5.29
N PHE A 126 -14.72 3.82 -5.42
CA PHE A 126 -14.36 2.53 -4.87
C PHE A 126 -13.81 2.60 -3.43
N ALA A 127 -13.51 3.81 -2.92
CA ALA A 127 -12.90 4.00 -1.61
C ALA A 127 -13.72 3.35 -0.48
N GLY A 128 -15.02 3.66 -0.41
CA GLY A 128 -15.90 3.16 0.64
C GLY A 128 -16.00 1.63 0.69
N HIS A 129 -15.91 0.96 -0.46
CA HIS A 129 -15.91 -0.51 -0.52
C HIS A 129 -14.69 -1.08 0.22
N PHE A 130 -13.49 -0.61 -0.12
CA PHE A 130 -12.25 -1.10 0.48
C PHE A 130 -12.12 -0.71 1.95
N TYR A 131 -12.56 0.49 2.34
CA TYR A 131 -12.52 0.90 3.74
C TYR A 131 -13.37 -0.02 4.63
N HIS A 132 -14.58 -0.34 4.17
CA HIS A 132 -15.45 -1.29 4.86
C HIS A 132 -14.85 -2.70 4.91
N GLU A 133 -14.26 -3.15 3.82
CA GLU A 133 -13.63 -4.46 3.74
C GLU A 133 -12.43 -4.58 4.70
N ILE A 134 -11.53 -3.59 4.70
CA ILE A 134 -10.36 -3.56 5.60
C ILE A 134 -10.80 -3.53 7.06
N HIS A 135 -11.82 -2.74 7.41
CA HIS A 135 -12.35 -2.70 8.79
C HIS A 135 -13.01 -4.01 9.21
N LYS A 136 -13.70 -4.71 8.30
CA LYS A 136 -14.21 -6.06 8.56
C LYS A 136 -13.11 -7.07 8.85
N LEU A 137 -11.91 -6.85 8.31
CA LEU A 137 -10.71 -7.64 8.59
C LEU A 137 -10.00 -7.20 9.89
N GLY A 138 -10.60 -6.29 10.66
CA GLY A 138 -10.02 -5.74 11.89
C GLY A 138 -8.90 -4.73 11.65
N GLY A 139 -8.74 -4.25 10.42
CA GLY A 139 -7.70 -3.31 10.03
C GLY A 139 -8.06 -1.84 10.22
N THR A 140 -7.05 -0.98 10.08
CA THR A 140 -7.18 0.49 10.12
C THR A 140 -6.71 1.09 8.80
N VAL A 141 -7.46 2.06 8.28
CA VAL A 141 -7.11 2.78 7.05
C VAL A 141 -6.61 4.19 7.35
N TYR A 142 -5.45 4.53 6.79
CA TYR A 142 -4.91 5.88 6.75
C TYR A 142 -4.94 6.38 5.31
N LEU A 143 -5.45 7.59 5.10
CA LEU A 143 -5.44 8.26 3.80
C LEU A 143 -4.57 9.51 3.92
N ASN A 144 -3.62 9.67 3.01
CA ASN A 144 -2.78 10.86 2.95
C ASN A 144 -2.74 11.38 1.51
N PRO A 145 -3.68 12.24 1.11
CA PRO A 145 -3.79 12.69 -0.28
C PRO A 145 -2.73 13.73 -0.66
N ASP A 146 -2.14 14.50 0.29
CA ASP A 146 -1.22 15.63 -0.01
C ASP A 146 -0.20 15.98 1.13
N GLY A 147 0.01 15.09 2.09
CA GLY A 147 0.86 15.34 3.28
C GLY A 147 0.09 15.53 4.59
N GLU A 148 -1.24 15.66 4.54
CA GLU A 148 -2.13 15.57 5.71
C GLU A 148 -2.69 14.14 5.84
N CYS A 149 -2.30 13.42 6.90
CA CYS A 149 -2.84 12.09 7.18
C CYS A 149 -4.18 12.19 7.93
N GLU A 150 -5.25 11.61 7.36
CA GLU A 150 -6.51 11.38 8.05
C GLU A 150 -6.71 9.89 8.36
N ILE A 151 -7.14 9.58 9.60
CA ILE A 151 -7.65 8.25 9.95
C ILE A 151 -9.08 8.16 9.45
N ILE A 152 -9.34 7.21 8.56
CA ILE A 152 -10.68 7.01 8.02
C ILE A 152 -11.45 6.07 8.94
N TRP A 153 -12.50 6.60 9.56
CA TRP A 153 -13.46 5.81 10.34
C TRP A 153 -14.69 5.52 9.48
N THR A 154 -15.12 4.25 9.40
CA THR A 154 -16.37 3.87 8.70
C THR A 154 -17.63 4.41 9.39
N THR A 155 -17.51 4.88 10.64
CA THR A 155 -18.61 5.35 11.49
C THR A 155 -18.66 6.87 11.66
N ARG A 156 -17.89 7.67 10.90
CA ARG A 156 -18.11 9.11 10.89
C ARG A 156 -19.53 9.37 10.36
N GLU A 157 -20.42 9.89 11.21
CA GLU A 157 -21.82 10.22 10.84
C GLU A 157 -21.91 11.17 9.64
N LYS A 158 -20.83 11.91 9.35
CA LYS A 158 -20.58 12.58 8.07
C LYS A 158 -19.07 12.55 7.80
N PRO A 159 -18.54 11.64 6.95
CA PRO A 159 -17.31 11.96 6.25
C PRO A 159 -17.62 13.23 5.46
N ASP A 160 -16.75 14.24 5.48
CA ASP A 160 -16.95 15.41 4.64
C ASP A 160 -16.98 14.90 3.19
N PHE A 161 -18.19 14.76 2.63
CA PHE A 161 -18.46 13.95 1.44
C PHE A 161 -17.67 14.49 0.24
N MET A 162 -17.30 15.77 0.29
CA MET A 162 -16.41 16.40 -0.66
C MET A 162 -14.95 15.96 -0.51
N ARG A 163 -14.39 15.74 0.69
CA ARG A 163 -12.98 15.36 0.86
C ARG A 163 -12.66 13.93 0.43
N VAL A 164 -13.61 12.99 0.58
CA VAL A 164 -13.41 11.58 0.22
C VAL A 164 -13.52 11.35 -1.30
N TYR A 165 -14.19 12.25 -2.02
CA TYR A 165 -14.44 12.14 -3.46
C TYR A 165 -13.72 13.19 -4.32
N ALA A 166 -13.13 14.24 -3.71
CA ALA A 166 -12.47 15.34 -4.43
C ALA A 166 -10.93 15.29 -4.40
N ALA A 167 -10.32 14.16 -4.02
CA ALA A 167 -8.88 13.92 -4.16
C ALA A 167 -8.58 12.86 -5.21
#